data_AF-A0A952DRD7-F1
#
_entry.id   AF-A0A952DRD7-F1
#
_cell.length_a   1.000
_cell.length_b   1.000
_cell.length_c   1.000
_cell.angle_alpha   90.00
_cell.angle_beta   90.00
_cell.angle_gamma   90.00
#
_symmetry.space_group_name_H-M   'P 1'
#
loop_
_entity.id
_entity.type
_entity.pdbx_description
1 polymer ?
#
loop_
_entity_poly.entity_id
_entity_poly.type
_entity_poly.pdbx_seq_one_letter_code
_entity_poly.pdbx_strand_id
1 'polypeptide(L)' 'MIQQESRLNVADNSGAKEVLCIRVLGNSGQDYAHVGDKIVVTVKDAIPAGGIKKGTISTAVIVRTKHKLRRKDGSYIR' A
#
# COMPACT_ATOMS: atom_id res chain seq x y z
N MET A 1 5.70 8.15 0.77
CA MET A 1 5.83 7.69 2.17
C MET A 1 4.48 7.24 2.65
N ILE A 2 4.41 6.01 3.14
CA ILE A 2 3.23 5.37 3.72
C ILE A 2 3.62 4.88 5.11
N GLN A 3 2.76 5.04 6.10
CA GLN A 3 2.98 4.59 7.48
C GLN A 3 1.81 3.73 7.96
N GLN A 4 1.88 3.21 9.19
CA GLN A 4 0.72 2.59 9.84
C GLN A 4 -0.46 3.58 9.89
N GLU A 5 -1.67 3.04 9.80
CA GLU A 5 -2.94 3.77 9.71
C GLU A 5 -3.16 4.60 8.43
N SER A 6 -2.28 4.48 7.43
CA SER A 6 -2.48 5.13 6.13
C SER A 6 -3.56 4.41 5.30
N ARG A 7 -4.53 5.17 4.76
CA ARG A 7 -5.51 4.69 3.77
C ARG A 7 -4.95 4.74 2.36
N LEU A 8 -5.14 3.66 1.62
CA LEU A 8 -4.60 3.48 0.27
C LEU A 8 -5.68 2.96 -0.67
N ASN A 9 -5.67 3.47 -1.90
CA ASN A 9 -6.46 2.90 -2.99
C ASN A 9 -5.73 1.68 -3.55
N VAL A 10 -6.50 0.66 -3.92
CA VAL A 10 -5.98 -0.55 -4.54
C VAL A 10 -5.95 -0.40 -6.06
N ALA A 11 -4.87 -0.86 -6.68
CA ALA A 11 -4.66 -0.80 -8.12
C ALA A 11 -4.43 -2.21 -8.69
N ASP A 12 -5.42 -3.09 -8.48
CA ASP A 12 -5.42 -4.47 -8.97
C ASP A 12 -6.86 -4.93 -9.34
N ASN A 13 -7.01 -6.21 -9.70
CA ASN A 13 -8.28 -6.87 -10.00
C ASN A 13 -8.76 -7.82 -8.89
N SER A 14 -8.25 -7.69 -7.66
CA SER A 14 -8.67 -8.52 -6.51
C SER A 14 -10.10 -8.25 -6.04
N GLY A 15 -10.59 -7.05 -6.36
CA GLY A 15 -11.88 -6.53 -5.90
C GLY A 15 -11.80 -5.67 -4.64
N ALA A 16 -10.64 -5.54 -3.99
CA ALA A 16 -10.45 -4.53 -2.95
C ALA A 16 -10.43 -3.14 -3.59
N LYS A 17 -11.05 -2.15 -2.94
CA LYS A 17 -11.06 -0.74 -3.39
C LYS A 17 -10.17 0.12 -2.51
N GLU A 18 -10.34 -0.03 -1.20
CA GLU A 18 -9.62 0.74 -0.20
C GLU A 18 -9.06 -0.21 0.88
N VAL A 19 -7.83 0.05 1.29
CA VAL A 19 -7.15 -0.69 2.35
C VAL A 19 -6.53 0.25 3.37
N LEU A 20 -6.33 -0.23 4.58
CA LEU A 20 -5.59 0.43 5.65
C LEU A 20 -4.28 -0.31 5.89
N CYS A 21 -3.16 0.41 5.88
CA CYS A 21 -1.86 -0.13 6.29
C CYS A 21 -1.85 -0.39 7.80
N ILE A 22 -1.63 -1.64 8.20
CA ILE A 22 -1.50 -2.02 9.62
C ILE A 22 -0.06 -2.32 10.02
N ARG A 23 0.82 -2.61 9.06
CA ARG A 23 2.24 -2.84 9.33
C ARG A 23 3.10 -2.58 8.09
N VAL A 24 4.20 -1.85 8.27
CA VAL A 24 5.29 -1.78 7.29
C VAL A 24 6.20 -2.98 7.50
N LEU A 25 6.51 -3.71 6.43
CA LEU A 25 7.46 -4.82 6.46
C LEU A 25 8.83 -4.34 5.97
N GLY A 26 9.89 -4.88 6.55
CA GLY A 26 11.26 -4.51 6.20
C GLY A 26 12.18 -4.58 7.41
N ASN A 27 13.03 -3.56 7.55
CA ASN A 27 14.06 -3.52 8.59
C ASN A 27 13.47 -3.28 9.98
N SER A 28 14.23 -3.68 11.02
CA SER A 28 13.90 -3.33 12.40
C SER A 28 13.86 -1.79 12.55
N GLY A 29 12.79 -1.27 13.15
CA GLY A 29 12.59 0.18 13.33
C GLY A 29 12.15 0.95 12.08
N GLN A 30 11.70 0.26 11.03
CA GLN A 30 11.21 0.95 9.83
C GLN A 30 9.77 1.47 10.01
N ASP A 31 9.63 2.79 10.10
CA ASP A 31 8.33 3.46 10.28
C ASP A 31 7.61 3.75 8.95
N TYR A 32 8.36 3.89 7.86
CA TYR A 32 7.85 4.34 6.57
C TYR A 32 8.14 3.36 5.44
N ALA A 33 7.14 3.19 4.58
CA ALA A 33 7.21 2.45 3.34
C ALA A 33 7.22 3.38 2.12
N HIS A 34 7.94 2.96 1.08
CA HIS A 34 8.15 3.62 -0.20
C HIS A 34 7.70 2.73 -1.35
N VAL A 35 7.79 3.24 -2.58
CA VAL A 35 7.49 2.45 -3.78
C VAL A 35 8.40 1.23 -3.82
N GLY A 36 7.81 0.05 -4.00
CA GLY A 36 8.47 -1.26 -3.99
C GLY A 36 8.39 -2.01 -2.66
N ASP A 37 8.11 -1.32 -1.55
CA ASP A 37 8.05 -1.95 -0.24
C ASP A 37 6.77 -2.79 -0.07
N LYS A 38 6.90 -3.86 0.72
CA LYS A 38 5.77 -4.70 1.14
C LYS A 38 5.16 -4.17 2.43
N ILE A 39 3.84 -4.20 2.50
CA ILE A 39 3.08 -3.81 3.69
C ILE A 39 1.99 -4.84 3.96
N VAL A 40 1.55 -4.92 5.22
CA VAL A 40 0.35 -5.66 5.60
C VAL A 40 -0.80 -4.69 5.69
N VAL A 41 -1.92 -5.05 5.07
CA VAL A 41 -3.11 -4.21 5.00
C VAL A 41 -4.36 -4.97 5.40
N THR A 42 -5.36 -4.24 5.89
CA THR A 42 -6.73 -4.74 6.04
C THR A 42 -7.65 -4.06 5.03
N VAL A 43 -8.52 -4.82 4.39
CA VAL A 43 -9.49 -4.31 3.42
C VAL A 43 -10.59 -3.54 4.13
N LYS A 44 -10.82 -2.30 3.71
CA LYS A 44 -11.81 -1.40 4.30
C LYS A 44 -13.04 -1.24 3.41
N ASP A 45 -12.84 -1.33 2.09
CA ASP A 45 -13.90 -1.38 1.10
C ASP A 45 -13.56 -2.37 -0.02
N ALA A 46 -14.58 -3.08 -0.52
CA ALA A 46 -14.46 -4.09 -1.57
C ALA A 46 -15.70 -4.07 -2.47
N ILE A 47 -15.55 -4.49 -3.73
CA ILE A 47 -16.69 -4.70 -4.62
C ILE A 47 -17.55 -5.87 -4.09
N PRO A 48 -18.90 -5.79 -4.15
CA PRO A 48 -19.77 -6.84 -3.62
C PRO A 48 -19.58 -8.25 -4.22
N ALA A 49 -19.19 -8.32 -5.50
CA ALA A 49 -18.99 -9.58 -6.23
C ALA A 49 -17.50 -10.02 -6.29
N GLY A 50 -16.62 -9.35 -5.55
CA GLY A 50 -15.18 -9.59 -5.58
C GLY A 50 -14.78 -10.81 -4.75
N GLY A 51 -13.63 -11.41 -5.07
CA GLY A 51 -13.10 -12.55 -4.32
C GLY A 51 -12.62 -12.20 -2.91
N ILE A 52 -12.39 -10.91 -2.62
CA ILE A 52 -11.92 -10.42 -1.32
C ILE A 52 -13.02 -9.69 -0.55
N LYS A 53 -13.11 -9.95 0.76
CA LYS A 53 -14.14 -9.36 1.64
C LYS A 53 -13.56 -8.21 2.46
N LYS A 54 -14.44 -7.31 2.90
CA LYS A 54 -14.10 -6.29 3.90
C LYS A 54 -13.58 -6.97 5.18
N GLY A 55 -12.53 -6.42 5.76
CA GLY A 55 -11.86 -6.94 6.96
C GLY A 55 -10.74 -7.94 6.67
N THR A 56 -10.68 -8.52 5.46
CA THR A 56 -9.60 -9.45 5.08
C THR A 56 -8.23 -8.78 5.24
N ILE A 57 -7.30 -9.50 5.84
CA ILE A 57 -5.90 -9.08 5.96
C ILE A 57 -5.13 -9.68 4.77
N SER A 58 -4.34 -8.86 4.09
CA SER A 58 -3.48 -9.28 2.98
C SER A 58 -2.15 -8.56 3.02
N THR A 59 -1.16 -9.12 2.32
CA THR A 59 0.05 -8.38 1.97
C THR A 59 -0.18 -7.61 0.67
N ALA A 60 0.50 -6.47 0.53
CA ALA A 60 0.43 -5.62 -0.66
C ALA A 60 1.82 -5.00 -0.95
N VAL A 61 2.01 -4.58 -2.20
CA VAL A 61 3.22 -3.85 -2.65
C VAL A 61 2.82 -2.43 -3.03
N ILE A 62 3.60 -1.44 -2.59
CA ILE A 62 3.35 -0.04 -2.93
C ILE A 62 3.87 0.24 -4.34
N VAL A 63 2.99 0.64 -5.26
CA VAL A 63 3.35 0.96 -6.65
C VAL A 63 3.45 2.46 -6.95
N ARG A 64 2.75 3.30 -6.18
CA ARG A 64 2.76 4.76 -6.32
C ARG A 64 2.65 5.44 -4.96
N THR A 65 3.29 6.60 -4.82
CA THR A 65 3.10 7.47 -3.65
C THR A 65 3.06 8.93 -4.07
N LYS A 66 2.33 9.77 -3.35
CA LYS A 66 2.32 11.23 -3.58
C LYS A 66 3.67 11.91 -3.32
N HIS A 67 4.55 11.27 -2.55
CA HIS A 67 5.89 11.76 -2.27
C HIS A 67 6.78 11.52 -3.48
N LYS A 68 7.62 12.50 -3.81
CA LYS A 68 8.52 12.41 -4.96
C LYS A 68 9.51 11.25 -4.76
N LEU A 69 9.71 10.45 -5.79
CA LEU A 69 10.76 9.44 -5.84
C LEU A 69 11.90 9.98 -6.71
N ARG A 70 13.11 10.01 -6.13
CA ARG A 70 14.33 10.40 -6.86
C ARG A 70 14.86 9.21 -7.66
N ARG A 71 15.10 9.41 -8.95
CA ARG A 71 15.78 8.45 -9.82
C ARG A 71 17.29 8.63 -9.76
N LYS A 72 18.03 7.61 -10.23
CA LYS A 72 19.50 7.61 -10.27
C LYS A 72 20.09 8.76 -11.10
N ASP A 73 19.38 9.18 -12.14
CA ASP A 73 19.72 10.32 -13.00
C ASP A 73 19.48 11.69 -12.34
N GLY A 74 18.97 11.73 -11.10
CA GLY A 74 18.64 12.95 -10.38
C GLY A 74 17.25 13.52 -10.66
N SER A 75 16.51 12.97 -11.63
CA SER A 75 15.12 13.35 -11.89
C SER A 75 14.18 12.87 -10.77
N TYR A 76 13.01 13.49 -10.66
CA TYR A 76 11.97 13.11 -9.70
C TYR A 76 10.69 12.69 -10.43
N ILE A 77 10.03 11.63 -9.95
CA ILE A 77 8.67 11.24 -10.35
C ILE A 77 7.70 11.41 -9.18
N ARG A 78 6.45 11.75 -9.48
CA ARG A 78 5.33 11.84 -8.54
C ARG A 78 4.11 11.11 -9.08
#